data_AF-A0A9E5JG27-F1
#
_entry.id   AF-A0A9E5JG27-F1
#
_cell.length_a   1.000
_cell.length_b   1.000
_cell.length_c   1.000
_cell.angle_alpha   90.00
_cell.angle_beta   90.00
_cell.angle_gamma   90.00
#
_symmetry.space_group_name_H-M   'P 1'
#
loop_
_entity.id
_entity.type
_entity.pdbx_description
1 polymer ?
#
loop_
_entity_poly.entity_id
_entity_poly.type
_entity_poly.pdbx_seq_one_letter_code
_entity_poly.pdbx_strand_id
1 'polypeptide(L)'
;EAIDRVPVEELLIDPDELMETLVSAVPQTSLFAARFRECAARALLLPRRRPDQRTPLWQQRQRAADLLAVAAKYPTFPMLLETSRECLQDVFDVPALRDVLTRLRSRAIRLVSVDTPKASPFAQSLLFNWIAAYMYEGDAPLAERRAAALALDRDLLDDLLGSEELRELLDGDVLIDVELELQHVAELRRARTADEVHDVLRRVGDLTLTDLALRVDGDAAALVELLVSERRAIEIAVAGERRFVAAEDAGRYRDALGCALPLGLPQAFTDPVDAPMLELVARYARTHAPFVVRDVSSRYGISGDRVAVALAQLEAAHRVVRGEFRPFGTEREWCDVEV
;
A
#
# COMPACT_ATOMS: atom_id res chain seq x y z
N GLU A 1 -12.96 -7.23 -17.43
CA GLU A 1 -13.40 -6.94 -16.05
C GLU A 1 -12.64 -7.85 -15.12
N ALA A 2 -12.01 -7.32 -14.08
CA ALA A 2 -11.44 -8.16 -13.04
C ALA A 2 -12.61 -8.87 -12.35
N ILE A 3 -12.56 -10.20 -12.31
CA ILE A 3 -13.55 -10.98 -11.57
C ILE A 3 -13.20 -10.80 -10.09
N ASP A 4 -13.91 -9.92 -9.39
CA ASP A 4 -13.67 -9.62 -7.96
C ASP A 4 -13.89 -10.83 -7.04
N ARG A 5 -14.50 -11.91 -7.57
CA ARG A 5 -14.72 -13.15 -6.83
C ARG A 5 -14.71 -14.36 -7.75
N VAL A 6 -13.66 -15.17 -7.66
CA VAL A 6 -13.61 -16.47 -8.34
C VAL A 6 -14.43 -17.47 -7.50
N PRO A 7 -15.53 -18.02 -8.02
CA PRO A 7 -16.31 -19.04 -7.33
C PRO A 7 -15.44 -20.27 -7.08
N VAL A 8 -15.52 -20.83 -5.88
CA VAL A 8 -14.70 -21.99 -5.49
C VAL A 8 -15.06 -23.21 -6.35
N GLU A 9 -16.28 -23.25 -6.87
CA GLU A 9 -16.79 -24.27 -7.77
C GLU A 9 -16.01 -24.32 -9.09
N GLU A 10 -15.45 -23.20 -9.56
CA GLU A 10 -14.62 -23.18 -10.77
C GLU A 10 -13.28 -23.91 -10.58
N LEU A 11 -12.84 -24.10 -9.33
CA LEU A 11 -11.63 -24.86 -9.00
C LEU A 11 -11.88 -26.37 -8.89
N LEU A 12 -13.15 -26.81 -8.94
CA LEU A 12 -13.56 -28.20 -8.79
C LEU A 12 -13.81 -28.86 -10.16
N ILE A 13 -12.74 -28.98 -10.96
CA ILE A 13 -12.77 -29.69 -12.25
C ILE A 13 -13.02 -31.18 -12.00
N ASP A 14 -13.92 -31.81 -12.79
CA ASP A 14 -14.15 -33.24 -12.70
C ASP A 14 -12.89 -34.02 -13.13
N PRO A 15 -12.33 -34.90 -12.28
CA PRO A 15 -11.21 -35.78 -12.65
C PRO A 15 -11.42 -36.55 -13.96
N ASP A 16 -12.67 -36.88 -14.30
CA ASP A 16 -12.99 -37.66 -15.50
C ASP A 16 -12.90 -36.83 -16.79
N GLU A 17 -13.13 -35.51 -16.70
CA GLU A 17 -13.04 -34.56 -17.82
C GLU A 17 -11.65 -33.92 -17.97
N LEU A 18 -10.78 -34.07 -16.96
CA LEU A 18 -9.46 -33.42 -16.89
C LEU A 18 -8.63 -33.52 -18.18
N MET A 19 -8.60 -34.69 -18.82
CA MET A 19 -7.79 -34.90 -20.02
C MET A 19 -8.31 -34.09 -21.21
N GLU A 20 -9.63 -33.99 -21.37
CA GLU A 20 -10.25 -33.23 -22.45
C GLU A 20 -10.01 -31.73 -22.27
N THR A 21 -10.12 -31.24 -21.04
CA THR A 21 -9.80 -29.85 -20.68
C THR A 21 -8.32 -29.52 -20.96
N LEU A 22 -7.40 -30.39 -20.55
CA LEU A 22 -5.97 -30.16 -20.79
C LEU A 22 -5.64 -30.16 -22.29
N VAL A 23 -6.15 -31.13 -23.05
CA VAL A 23 -5.89 -31.22 -24.49
C VAL A 23 -6.41 -30.00 -25.25
N SER A 24 -7.55 -29.44 -24.84
CA SER A 24 -8.12 -28.24 -25.47
C SER A 24 -7.45 -26.93 -25.04
N ALA A 25 -6.99 -26.83 -23.78
CA ALA A 25 -6.42 -25.61 -23.21
C ALA A 25 -4.92 -25.46 -23.48
N VAL A 26 -4.14 -26.54 -23.37
CA VAL A 26 -2.66 -26.49 -23.45
C VAL A 26 -2.13 -25.80 -24.71
N PRO A 27 -2.68 -26.04 -25.93
CA PRO A 27 -2.20 -25.37 -27.14
C PRO A 27 -2.29 -23.84 -27.12
N GLN A 28 -3.14 -23.27 -26.24
CA GLN A 28 -3.35 -21.83 -26.11
C GLN A 28 -2.39 -21.18 -25.10
N THR A 29 -1.53 -21.96 -24.45
CA THR A 29 -0.62 -21.49 -23.41
C THR A 29 0.72 -21.00 -23.96
N SER A 30 1.35 -20.06 -23.24
CA SER A 30 2.73 -19.63 -23.51
C SER A 30 3.74 -20.78 -23.39
N LEU A 31 3.50 -21.71 -22.45
CA LEU A 31 4.30 -22.92 -22.27
C LEU A 31 4.33 -23.76 -23.56
N PHE A 32 3.18 -24.00 -24.17
CA PHE A 32 3.10 -24.77 -25.40
C PHE A 32 3.86 -24.09 -26.54
N ALA A 33 3.72 -22.77 -26.70
CA ALA A 33 4.47 -22.01 -27.70
C ALA A 33 5.99 -22.11 -27.47
N ALA A 34 6.44 -22.06 -26.20
CA ALA A 34 7.85 -22.22 -25.85
C ALA A 34 8.38 -23.62 -26.19
N ARG A 35 7.63 -24.67 -25.84
CA ARG A 35 7.98 -26.06 -26.13
C ARG A 35 7.95 -26.37 -27.62
N PHE A 36 6.95 -25.87 -28.35
CA PHE A 36 6.86 -26.05 -29.80
C PHE A 36 8.10 -25.50 -30.51
N ARG A 37 8.58 -24.32 -30.11
CA ARG A 37 9.83 -23.73 -30.62
C ARG A 37 11.04 -24.64 -30.36
N GLU A 38 11.12 -25.24 -29.18
CA GLU A 38 12.21 -26.15 -28.80
C GLU A 38 12.15 -27.46 -29.58
N CYS A 39 10.98 -28.08 -29.71
CA CYS A 39 10.77 -29.29 -30.50
C CYS A 39 11.10 -29.03 -31.98
N ALA A 40 10.55 -27.97 -32.58
CA ALA A 40 10.79 -27.61 -33.98
C ALA A 40 12.26 -27.28 -34.27
N ALA A 41 12.94 -26.64 -33.31
CA ALA A 41 14.38 -26.37 -33.43
C ALA A 41 15.22 -27.64 -33.33
N ARG A 42 14.87 -28.56 -32.42
CA ARG A 42 15.55 -29.84 -32.21
C ARG A 42 15.36 -30.78 -33.41
N ALA A 43 14.18 -30.75 -34.01
CA ALA A 43 13.85 -31.44 -35.25
C ALA A 43 14.41 -30.77 -36.52
N LEU A 44 15.14 -29.65 -36.38
CA LEU A 44 15.75 -28.89 -37.48
C LEU A 44 14.73 -28.39 -38.53
N LEU A 45 13.47 -28.18 -38.13
CA LEU A 45 12.41 -27.68 -39.01
C LEU A 45 12.44 -26.15 -39.17
N LEU A 46 13.06 -25.45 -38.22
CA LEU A 46 13.21 -24.00 -38.31
C LEU A 46 14.33 -23.66 -39.30
N PRO A 47 14.05 -22.86 -40.35
CA PRO A 47 15.06 -22.52 -41.34
C PRO A 47 16.20 -21.75 -40.68
N ARG A 48 17.45 -22.03 -41.09
CA ARG A 48 18.65 -21.34 -40.61
C ARG A 48 19.16 -20.38 -41.68
N ARG A 49 19.63 -19.20 -41.28
CA ARG A 49 20.20 -18.20 -42.21
C ARG A 49 21.62 -18.58 -42.65
N ARG A 50 22.37 -19.25 -41.77
CA ARG A 50 23.65 -19.91 -42.09
C ARG A 50 23.77 -21.23 -41.31
N PRO A 51 24.37 -22.28 -41.89
CA PRO A 51 24.48 -23.60 -41.26
C PRO A 51 25.50 -23.63 -40.11
N ASP A 52 26.50 -22.75 -40.14
CA ASP A 52 27.64 -22.66 -39.22
C ASP A 52 27.34 -21.91 -37.91
N GLN A 53 26.18 -21.26 -37.80
CA GLN A 53 25.85 -20.39 -36.65
C GLN A 53 24.48 -20.71 -36.05
N ARG A 54 24.37 -20.57 -34.72
CA ARG A 54 23.09 -20.64 -34.02
C ARG A 54 22.24 -19.41 -34.38
N THR A 55 20.95 -19.63 -34.64
CA THR A 55 20.01 -18.54 -34.93
C THR A 55 19.72 -17.76 -33.65
N PRO A 56 19.73 -16.41 -33.66
CA PRO A 56 19.35 -15.60 -32.50
C PRO A 56 17.97 -15.97 -31.96
N LEU A 57 17.80 -15.94 -30.64
CA LEU A 57 16.58 -16.41 -29.97
C LEU A 57 15.32 -15.68 -30.42
N TRP A 58 15.39 -14.35 -30.61
CA TRP A 58 14.25 -13.55 -31.08
C TRP A 58 13.76 -14.00 -32.47
N GLN A 59 14.69 -14.32 -33.38
CA GLN A 59 14.36 -14.78 -34.72
C GLN A 59 13.82 -16.21 -34.70
N GLN A 60 14.31 -17.04 -33.78
CA GLN A 60 13.78 -18.38 -33.52
C GLN A 60 12.34 -18.32 -33.00
N ARG A 61 12.03 -17.35 -32.12
CA ARG A 61 10.67 -17.11 -31.61
C ARG A 61 9.71 -16.71 -32.73
N GLN A 62 10.07 -15.72 -33.56
CA GLN A 62 9.25 -15.31 -34.70
C GLN A 62 8.93 -16.48 -35.64
N ARG A 63 9.97 -17.21 -36.07
CA ARG A 63 9.81 -18.31 -37.03
C ARG A 63 9.00 -19.49 -36.47
N ALA A 64 9.17 -19.80 -35.19
CA ALA A 64 8.40 -20.85 -34.54
C ALA A 64 6.93 -20.45 -34.36
N ALA A 65 6.64 -19.18 -34.06
CA ALA A 65 5.28 -18.66 -34.00
C ALA A 65 4.60 -18.74 -35.38
N ASP A 66 5.29 -18.30 -36.44
CA ASP A 66 4.78 -18.39 -37.82
C ASP A 66 4.49 -19.85 -38.21
N LEU A 67 5.41 -20.77 -37.88
CA LEU A 67 5.24 -22.20 -38.13
C LEU A 67 4.07 -22.78 -37.33
N LEU A 68 3.92 -22.41 -36.05
CA LEU A 68 2.82 -22.87 -35.19
C LEU A 68 1.47 -22.42 -35.74
N ALA A 69 1.35 -21.17 -36.20
CA ALA A 69 0.13 -20.63 -36.79
C ALA A 69 -0.33 -21.41 -38.04
N VAL A 70 0.62 -21.93 -38.82
CA VAL A 70 0.31 -22.81 -39.97
C VAL A 70 0.03 -24.23 -39.51
N ALA A 71 0.88 -24.78 -38.62
CA ALA A 71 0.79 -26.15 -38.13
C ALA A 71 -0.55 -26.41 -37.41
N ALA A 72 -1.08 -25.43 -36.67
CA ALA A 72 -2.37 -25.53 -35.96
C ALA A 72 -3.55 -25.92 -36.87
N LYS A 73 -3.45 -25.67 -38.19
CA LYS A 73 -4.46 -26.08 -39.18
C LYS A 73 -4.41 -27.58 -39.51
N TYR A 74 -3.36 -28.27 -39.07
CA TYR A 74 -3.07 -29.68 -39.36
C TYR A 74 -2.85 -30.44 -38.05
N PRO A 75 -3.92 -30.92 -37.38
CA PRO A 75 -3.83 -31.57 -36.07
C PRO A 75 -2.90 -32.81 -36.03
N THR A 76 -2.68 -33.45 -37.17
CA THR A 76 -1.80 -34.60 -37.32
C THR A 76 -0.33 -34.23 -37.52
N PHE A 77 0.03 -32.94 -37.46
CA PHE A 77 1.41 -32.49 -37.62
C PHE A 77 2.29 -33.03 -36.47
N PRO A 78 3.35 -33.80 -36.75
CA PRO A 78 4.11 -34.50 -35.71
C PRO A 78 4.64 -33.60 -34.59
N MET A 79 5.01 -32.35 -34.88
CA MET A 79 5.49 -31.44 -33.84
C MET A 79 4.39 -30.98 -32.88
N LEU A 80 3.14 -30.90 -33.33
CA LEU A 80 2.04 -30.59 -32.41
C LEU A 80 1.80 -31.75 -31.44
N LEU A 81 1.85 -32.99 -31.95
CA LEU A 81 1.72 -34.19 -31.14
C LEU A 81 2.87 -34.32 -30.15
N GLU A 82 4.11 -34.13 -30.59
CA GLU A 82 5.29 -34.19 -29.74
C GLU A 82 5.29 -33.10 -28.67
N THR A 83 4.92 -31.86 -29.04
CA THR A 83 4.82 -30.75 -28.07
C THR A 83 3.72 -31.03 -27.04
N SER A 84 2.58 -31.55 -27.47
CA SER A 84 1.49 -31.91 -26.56
C SER A 84 1.91 -33.01 -25.60
N ARG A 85 2.63 -34.03 -26.10
CA ARG A 85 3.22 -35.08 -25.28
C ARG A 85 4.23 -34.52 -24.28
N GLU A 86 5.14 -33.63 -24.70
CA GLU A 86 6.12 -33.00 -23.80
C GLU A 86 5.44 -32.22 -22.68
N CYS A 87 4.46 -31.39 -23.02
CA CYS A 87 3.71 -30.62 -22.04
C CYS A 87 2.96 -31.53 -21.04
N LEU A 88 2.24 -32.54 -21.54
CA LEU A 88 1.36 -33.37 -20.71
C LEU A 88 2.06 -34.49 -19.95
N GLN A 89 3.21 -34.97 -20.41
CA GLN A 89 3.91 -36.12 -19.81
C GLN A 89 5.24 -35.74 -19.13
N ASP A 90 5.97 -34.75 -19.65
CA ASP A 90 7.29 -34.40 -19.11
C ASP A 90 7.24 -33.16 -18.22
N VAL A 91 6.38 -32.19 -18.54
CA VAL A 91 6.28 -30.93 -17.78
C VAL A 91 5.20 -31.01 -16.71
N PHE A 92 4.01 -31.49 -17.05
CA PHE A 92 2.92 -31.62 -16.08
C PHE A 92 2.87 -32.99 -15.44
N ASP A 93 2.55 -33.02 -14.14
CA ASP A 93 2.18 -34.23 -13.42
C ASP A 93 0.64 -34.39 -13.42
N VAL A 94 0.12 -34.80 -14.57
CA VAL A 94 -1.33 -35.02 -14.76
C VAL A 94 -1.87 -36.12 -13.83
N PRO A 95 -1.16 -37.25 -13.57
CA PRO A 95 -1.60 -38.23 -12.59
C PRO A 95 -1.74 -37.66 -11.17
N ALA A 96 -0.79 -36.85 -10.69
CA ALA A 96 -0.89 -36.23 -9.37
C ALA A 96 -2.05 -35.22 -9.29
N LEU A 97 -2.25 -34.43 -10.35
CA LEU A 97 -3.41 -33.51 -10.42
C LEU A 97 -4.74 -34.28 -10.35
N ARG A 98 -4.86 -35.39 -11.08
CA ARG A 98 -6.05 -36.27 -11.03
C ARG A 98 -6.29 -36.82 -9.62
N ASP A 99 -5.24 -37.21 -8.89
CA ASP A 99 -5.37 -37.66 -7.49
C ASP A 99 -5.91 -36.55 -6.58
N VAL A 100 -5.34 -35.35 -6.67
CA VAL A 100 -5.78 -34.20 -5.85
C VAL A 100 -7.25 -33.87 -6.13
N LEU A 101 -7.65 -33.78 -7.39
CA LEU A 101 -9.06 -33.53 -7.77
C LEU A 101 -9.98 -34.66 -7.30
N THR A 102 -9.55 -35.92 -7.37
CA THR A 102 -10.32 -37.07 -6.87
C THR A 102 -10.50 -37.00 -5.34
N ARG A 103 -9.46 -36.57 -4.62
CA ARG A 103 -9.50 -36.40 -3.16
C ARG A 103 -10.31 -35.17 -2.73
N LEU A 104 -10.34 -34.12 -3.54
CA LEU A 104 -11.26 -32.99 -3.35
C LEU A 104 -12.72 -33.44 -3.56
N ARG A 105 -13.00 -34.17 -4.64
CA ARG A 105 -14.33 -34.73 -4.96
C ARG A 105 -14.85 -35.67 -3.86
N SER A 106 -13.99 -36.52 -3.30
CA SER A 106 -14.35 -37.42 -2.18
C SER A 106 -14.36 -36.73 -0.81
N ARG A 107 -14.04 -35.42 -0.75
CA ARG A 107 -13.89 -34.62 0.48
C ARG A 107 -12.81 -35.13 1.43
N ALA A 108 -11.88 -35.94 0.95
CA ALA A 108 -10.67 -36.32 1.68
C ALA A 108 -9.70 -35.13 1.82
N ILE A 109 -9.70 -34.20 0.86
CA ILE A 109 -9.07 -32.88 0.99
C ILE A 109 -10.20 -31.87 1.22
N ARG A 110 -10.07 -31.05 2.26
CA ARG A 110 -11.03 -29.98 2.57
C ARG A 110 -10.60 -28.69 1.88
N LEU A 111 -11.54 -28.05 1.19
CA LEU A 111 -11.39 -26.72 0.61
C LEU A 111 -12.11 -25.69 1.49
N VAL A 112 -11.45 -24.57 1.79
CA VAL A 112 -12.00 -23.49 2.63
C VAL A 112 -11.77 -22.17 1.91
N SER A 113 -12.86 -21.43 1.66
CA SER A 113 -12.80 -20.06 1.17
C SER A 113 -12.64 -19.10 2.34
N VAL A 114 -11.69 -18.17 2.25
CA VAL A 114 -11.46 -17.12 3.25
C VAL A 114 -11.23 -15.82 2.51
N ASP A 115 -12.07 -14.83 2.78
CA ASP A 115 -11.88 -13.47 2.31
C ASP A 115 -11.04 -12.72 3.37
N THR A 116 -9.81 -12.35 3.02
CA THR A 116 -8.92 -11.62 3.92
C THR A 116 -8.78 -10.16 3.47
N PRO A 117 -8.78 -9.19 4.40
CA PRO A 117 -8.61 -7.77 4.05
C PRO A 117 -7.20 -7.44 3.53
N LYS A 118 -6.22 -8.30 3.84
CA LYS A 118 -4.83 -8.24 3.33
C LYS A 118 -4.37 -9.62 2.89
N ALA A 119 -3.33 -9.71 2.06
CA ALA A 119 -2.77 -10.99 1.63
C ALA A 119 -2.18 -11.76 2.84
N SER A 120 -2.52 -13.04 2.98
CA SER A 120 -1.91 -13.88 4.03
C SER A 120 -0.42 -14.11 3.76
N PRO A 121 0.42 -14.47 4.77
CA PRO A 121 1.84 -14.73 4.57
C PRO A 121 2.15 -15.75 3.44
N PHE A 122 1.26 -16.73 3.24
CA PHE A 122 1.42 -17.71 2.16
C PHE A 122 1.06 -17.11 0.80
N ALA A 123 0.02 -16.29 0.73
CA ALA A 123 -0.38 -15.60 -0.49
C ALA A 123 0.64 -14.52 -0.90
N GLN A 124 1.22 -13.81 0.08
CA GLN A 124 2.27 -12.82 -0.11
C GLN A 124 3.48 -13.43 -0.85
N SER A 125 3.94 -14.61 -0.44
CA SER A 125 5.03 -15.32 -1.14
C SER A 125 4.68 -15.63 -2.61
N LEU A 126 3.43 -15.98 -2.90
CA LEU A 126 2.96 -16.25 -4.26
C LEU A 126 2.83 -14.97 -5.11
N LEU A 127 2.34 -13.87 -4.51
CA LEU A 127 2.26 -12.56 -5.17
C LEU A 127 3.65 -12.05 -5.56
N PHE A 128 4.64 -12.20 -4.67
CA PHE A 128 6.02 -11.87 -4.99
C PHE A 128 6.57 -12.70 -6.15
N ASN A 129 6.34 -14.01 -6.17
CA ASN A 129 6.77 -14.87 -7.26
C ASN A 129 6.10 -14.49 -8.59
N TRP A 130 4.82 -14.12 -8.54
CA TRP A 130 4.07 -13.63 -9.70
C TRP A 130 4.66 -12.29 -10.19
N ILE A 131 4.90 -11.33 -9.31
CA ILE A 131 5.53 -10.04 -9.62
C ILE A 131 6.95 -10.26 -10.16
N ALA A 132 7.75 -11.14 -9.57
CA ALA A 132 9.10 -11.44 -10.02
C ALA A 132 9.09 -12.07 -11.43
N ALA A 133 8.16 -12.99 -11.71
CA ALA A 133 7.98 -13.55 -13.04
C ALA A 133 7.64 -12.47 -14.08
N TYR A 134 6.74 -11.54 -13.75
CA TYR A 134 6.39 -10.41 -14.61
C TYR A 134 7.45 -9.29 -14.67
N MET A 135 8.28 -9.14 -13.64
CA MET A 135 9.40 -8.20 -13.58
C MET A 135 10.52 -8.58 -14.57
N TYR A 136 10.65 -9.88 -14.87
CA TYR A 136 11.58 -10.40 -15.87
C TYR A 136 10.92 -10.71 -17.23
N GLU A 137 9.59 -10.65 -17.34
CA GLU A 137 8.85 -10.59 -18.62
C GLU A 137 8.72 -9.14 -19.11
N GLY A 138 9.80 -8.59 -19.69
CA GLY A 138 9.80 -7.21 -20.17
C GLY A 138 8.88 -6.95 -21.37
N ASP A 139 8.07 -5.89 -21.31
CA ASP A 139 8.13 -4.68 -22.17
C ASP A 139 7.08 -3.58 -21.80
N ALA A 140 6.67 -3.44 -20.53
CA ALA A 140 5.76 -2.36 -20.11
C ALA A 140 6.49 -1.00 -20.00
N PRO A 141 5.87 0.14 -20.40
CA PRO A 141 6.43 1.49 -20.22
C PRO A 141 6.82 1.76 -18.77
N LEU A 142 7.93 2.50 -18.55
CA LEU A 142 8.45 2.85 -17.22
C LEU A 142 7.40 3.47 -16.26
N ALA A 143 6.36 4.11 -16.79
CA ALA A 143 5.26 4.69 -16.02
C ALA A 143 4.35 3.63 -15.37
N GLU A 144 4.05 2.54 -16.07
CA GLU A 144 3.28 1.41 -15.52
C GLU A 144 4.13 0.60 -14.52
N ARG A 145 5.46 0.56 -14.72
CA ARG A 145 6.40 -0.05 -13.76
C ARG A 145 6.45 0.71 -12.42
N ARG A 146 6.41 2.04 -12.45
CA ARG A 146 6.32 2.86 -11.24
C ARG A 146 4.99 2.65 -10.53
N ALA A 147 3.88 2.58 -11.26
CA ALA A 147 2.57 2.32 -10.67
C ALA A 147 2.48 0.91 -10.03
N ALA A 148 3.09 -0.11 -10.64
CA ALA A 148 3.13 -1.47 -10.08
C ALA A 148 4.06 -1.60 -8.86
N ALA A 149 5.17 -0.86 -8.82
CA ALA A 149 6.06 -0.78 -7.65
C ALA A 149 5.46 0.08 -6.51
N LEU A 150 4.60 1.05 -6.84
CA LEU A 150 3.82 1.82 -5.87
C LEU A 150 2.55 1.07 -5.40
N ALA A 151 2.17 0.00 -6.10
CA ALA A 151 1.14 -0.95 -5.69
C ALA A 151 1.70 -2.09 -4.82
N LEU A 152 2.98 -2.01 -4.44
CA LEU A 152 3.61 -2.90 -3.48
C LEU A 152 3.06 -2.55 -2.09
N ASP A 153 2.48 -3.54 -1.42
CA ASP A 153 1.88 -3.42 -0.10
C ASP A 153 2.97 -2.94 0.90
N ARG A 154 2.80 -1.75 1.51
CA ARG A 154 3.78 -1.11 2.42
C ARG A 154 4.21 -2.05 3.56
N ASP A 155 3.30 -2.88 4.05
CA ASP A 155 3.56 -3.87 5.11
C ASP A 155 4.53 -4.99 4.67
N LEU A 156 4.56 -5.28 3.37
CA LEU A 156 5.36 -6.34 2.77
C LEU A 156 6.84 -5.96 2.65
N LEU A 157 7.10 -4.64 2.56
CA LEU A 157 8.45 -4.06 2.59
C LEU A 157 9.00 -4.03 4.02
N ASP A 158 8.15 -3.75 5.01
CA ASP A 158 8.52 -3.68 6.43
C ASP A 158 9.03 -5.02 6.97
N ASP A 159 8.43 -6.15 6.57
CA ASP A 159 8.82 -7.50 7.01
C ASP A 159 10.11 -8.03 6.35
N LEU A 160 10.50 -7.47 5.19
CA LEU A 160 11.62 -7.98 4.38
C LEU A 160 12.88 -7.11 4.43
N LEU A 161 12.72 -5.78 4.49
CA LEU A 161 13.85 -4.85 4.48
C LEU A 161 14.45 -4.63 5.88
N GLY A 162 13.70 -4.99 6.93
CA GLY A 162 14.01 -4.48 8.25
C GLY A 162 13.87 -2.96 8.28
N SER A 163 13.59 -2.41 9.46
CA SER A 163 13.43 -0.97 9.66
C SER A 163 14.67 -0.12 9.29
N GLU A 164 15.77 -0.71 8.81
CA GLU A 164 17.06 -0.06 8.57
C GLU A 164 17.21 0.56 7.16
N GLU A 165 16.44 0.15 6.13
CA GLU A 165 16.64 0.61 4.74
C GLU A 165 15.66 1.70 4.25
N LEU A 166 14.62 2.07 5.01
CA LEU A 166 13.68 3.14 4.63
C LEU A 166 14.35 4.52 4.52
N ARG A 167 15.38 4.78 5.33
CA ARG A 167 16.15 6.04 5.30
C ARG A 167 16.85 6.30 3.98
N GLU A 168 17.21 5.26 3.23
CA GLU A 168 17.92 5.39 1.95
C GLU A 168 16.96 5.62 0.77
N LEU A 169 15.68 5.30 0.95
CA LEU A 169 14.64 5.42 -0.08
C LEU A 169 13.89 6.76 -0.04
N LEU A 170 13.78 7.37 1.14
CA LEU A 170 13.05 8.61 1.34
C LEU A 170 13.93 9.83 1.12
N ASP A 171 13.50 10.72 0.23
CA ASP A 171 14.14 12.01 0.01
C ASP A 171 13.75 12.99 1.12
N GLY A 172 14.76 13.56 1.79
CA GLY A 172 14.55 14.50 2.89
C GLY A 172 13.83 15.77 2.47
N ASP A 173 14.03 16.23 1.23
CA ASP A 173 13.36 17.44 0.73
C ASP A 173 11.85 17.18 0.55
N VAL A 174 11.48 15.98 0.08
CA VAL A 174 10.07 15.58 -0.06
C VAL A 174 9.38 15.48 1.31
N LEU A 175 10.07 14.95 2.32
CA LEU A 175 9.52 14.90 3.69
C LEU A 175 9.24 16.31 4.23
N ILE A 176 10.13 17.26 3.98
CA ILE A 176 9.95 18.65 4.40
C ILE A 176 8.74 19.27 3.68
N ASP A 177 8.62 19.07 2.37
CA ASP A 177 7.49 19.60 1.59
C ASP A 177 6.15 19.05 2.07
N VAL A 178 6.08 17.73 2.33
CA VAL A 178 4.87 17.08 2.88
C VAL A 178 4.52 17.64 4.26
N GLU A 179 5.49 17.77 5.16
CA GLU A 179 5.28 18.38 6.48
C GLU A 179 4.75 19.81 6.35
N LEU A 180 5.32 20.63 5.46
CA LEU A 180 4.85 22.00 5.22
C LEU A 180 3.41 22.05 4.71
N GLU A 181 3.00 21.10 3.87
CA GLU A 181 1.62 20.97 3.41
C GLU A 181 0.66 20.55 4.53
N LEU A 182 1.02 19.52 5.30
CA LEU A 182 0.21 19.03 6.43
C LEU A 182 0.02 20.13 7.49
N GLN A 183 1.08 20.90 7.74
CA GLN A 183 1.06 22.02 8.67
C GLN A 183 0.37 23.27 8.12
N HIS A 184 -0.08 23.28 6.86
CA HIS A 184 -0.68 24.46 6.20
C HIS A 184 0.25 25.69 6.16
N VAL A 185 1.56 25.46 6.13
CA VAL A 185 2.58 26.52 6.01
C VAL A 185 2.97 26.76 4.55
N ALA A 186 2.82 25.73 3.71
CA ALA A 186 3.01 25.82 2.26
C ALA A 186 2.17 26.96 1.66
N GLU A 187 2.76 27.72 0.72
CA GLU A 187 2.20 28.96 0.19
C GLU A 187 0.75 28.83 -0.30
N LEU A 188 0.43 27.72 -0.98
CA LEU A 188 -0.91 27.46 -1.51
C LEU A 188 -1.93 26.99 -0.47
N ARG A 189 -1.48 26.61 0.74
CA ARG A 189 -2.32 26.08 1.83
C ARG A 189 -2.60 27.09 2.94
N ARG A 190 -1.97 28.27 2.90
CA ARG A 190 -2.17 29.31 3.91
C ARG A 190 -3.59 29.85 3.87
N ALA A 191 -4.17 30.02 5.06
CA ALA A 191 -5.50 30.56 5.27
C ALA A 191 -5.52 32.08 5.00
N ARG A 192 -6.58 32.56 4.37
CA ARG A 192 -6.80 33.97 4.00
C ARG A 192 -8.02 34.56 4.68
N THR A 193 -8.90 33.70 5.19
CA THR A 193 -10.18 34.07 5.80
C THR A 193 -10.31 33.48 7.21
N ALA A 194 -11.20 34.03 8.03
CA ALA A 194 -11.46 33.51 9.36
C ALA A 194 -11.97 32.06 9.32
N ASP A 195 -12.76 31.69 8.32
CA ASP A 195 -13.24 30.32 8.14
C ASP A 195 -12.10 29.34 7.85
N GLU A 196 -11.16 29.74 7.00
CA GLU A 196 -9.96 28.93 6.71
C GLU A 196 -9.05 28.82 7.94
N VAL A 197 -8.91 29.87 8.76
CA VAL A 197 -8.17 29.81 10.03
C VAL A 197 -8.84 28.83 11.00
N HIS A 198 -10.17 28.81 11.08
CA HIS A 198 -10.92 27.85 11.89
C HIS A 198 -10.67 26.41 11.43
N ASP A 199 -10.66 26.17 10.12
CA ASP A 199 -10.34 24.86 9.55
C ASP A 199 -8.90 24.43 9.87
N VAL A 200 -7.94 25.36 9.84
CA VAL A 200 -6.55 25.09 10.25
C VAL A 200 -6.49 24.68 11.73
N LEU A 201 -7.18 25.38 12.63
CA LEU A 201 -7.26 25.01 14.05
C LEU A 201 -7.88 23.62 14.27
N ARG A 202 -8.91 23.27 13.48
CA ARG A 202 -9.54 21.94 13.54
C ARG A 202 -8.62 20.82 13.05
N ARG A 203 -7.82 21.08 12.00
CA ARG A 203 -6.89 20.09 11.42
C ARG A 203 -5.62 19.96 12.25
N VAL A 204 -4.90 21.06 12.45
CA VAL A 204 -3.57 21.09 13.10
C VAL A 204 -3.70 21.00 14.62
N GLY A 205 -4.68 21.68 15.20
CA GLY A 205 -4.91 21.73 16.65
C GLY A 205 -4.54 23.08 17.26
N ASP A 206 -3.89 23.04 18.41
CA ASP A 206 -3.49 24.22 19.16
C ASP A 206 -2.39 24.98 18.43
N LEU A 207 -2.50 26.29 18.34
CA LEU A 207 -1.51 27.15 17.69
C LEU A 207 -1.24 28.40 18.54
N THR A 208 0.03 28.78 18.64
CA THR A 208 0.39 30.11 19.15
C THR A 208 0.07 31.18 18.10
N LEU A 209 0.09 32.46 18.49
CA LEU A 209 -0.05 33.55 17.53
C LEU A 209 1.07 33.53 16.47
N THR A 210 2.29 33.16 16.86
CA THR A 210 3.43 32.99 15.96
C THR A 210 3.22 31.84 14.99
N ASP A 211 2.67 30.71 15.46
CA ASP A 211 2.33 29.57 14.61
C ASP A 211 1.25 29.94 13.57
N LEU A 212 0.25 30.71 13.98
CA LEU A 212 -0.81 31.20 13.09
C LEU A 212 -0.24 32.13 12.02
N ALA A 213 0.68 33.02 12.37
CA ALA A 213 1.32 33.92 11.41
C ALA A 213 2.09 33.18 10.28
N LEU A 214 2.52 31.94 10.50
CA LEU A 214 3.13 31.10 9.45
C LEU A 214 2.11 30.44 8.51
N ARG A 215 0.86 30.32 8.96
CA ARG A 215 -0.23 29.58 8.29
C ARG A 215 -1.29 30.50 7.70
N VAL A 216 -1.14 31.81 7.87
CA VAL A 216 -2.09 32.82 7.41
C VAL A 216 -1.40 33.76 6.44
N ASP A 217 -2.05 33.99 5.30
CA ASP A 217 -1.69 35.04 4.37
C ASP A 217 -2.52 36.30 4.70
N GLY A 218 -2.00 37.12 5.61
CA GLY A 218 -2.67 38.31 6.12
C GLY A 218 -2.44 38.56 7.61
N ASP A 219 -3.36 39.30 8.23
CA ASP A 219 -3.31 39.61 9.67
C ASP A 219 -3.90 38.47 10.51
N ALA A 220 -3.02 37.54 10.92
CA ALA A 220 -3.38 36.41 11.76
C ALA A 220 -4.00 36.81 13.11
N ALA A 221 -3.57 37.94 13.68
CA ALA A 221 -4.08 38.42 14.97
C ALA A 221 -5.53 38.88 14.83
N ALA A 222 -5.83 39.70 13.81
CA ALA A 222 -7.19 40.16 13.55
C ALA A 222 -8.14 38.99 13.25
N LEU A 223 -7.71 38.00 12.47
CA LEU A 223 -8.54 36.84 12.12
C LEU A 223 -8.82 35.93 13.34
N VAL A 224 -7.82 35.65 14.18
CA VAL A 224 -8.04 34.81 15.37
C VAL A 224 -8.83 35.54 16.45
N GLU A 225 -8.64 36.86 16.61
CA GLU A 225 -9.45 37.69 17.51
C GLU A 225 -10.93 37.68 17.09
N LEU A 226 -11.20 37.75 15.77
CA LEU A 226 -12.56 37.60 15.26
C LEU A 226 -13.16 36.24 15.65
N LEU A 227 -12.43 35.13 15.44
CA LEU A 227 -12.89 33.79 15.82
C LEU A 227 -13.14 33.65 17.33
N VAL A 228 -12.30 34.25 18.16
CA VAL A 228 -12.50 34.26 19.62
C VAL A 228 -13.74 35.08 19.99
N SER A 229 -13.94 36.24 19.36
CA SER A 229 -15.11 37.09 19.60
C SER A 229 -16.44 36.39 19.20
N GLU A 230 -16.40 35.60 18.14
CA GLU A 230 -17.51 34.76 17.65
C GLU A 230 -17.66 33.44 18.42
N ARG A 231 -16.76 33.17 19.38
CA ARG A 231 -16.69 31.91 20.16
C ARG A 231 -16.48 30.66 19.31
N ARG A 232 -15.84 30.81 18.16
CA ARG A 232 -15.41 29.72 17.29
C ARG A 232 -14.03 29.20 17.66
N ALA A 233 -13.20 30.05 18.25
CA ALA A 233 -11.92 29.66 18.84
C ALA A 233 -11.89 30.07 20.33
N ILE A 234 -11.01 29.43 21.10
CA ILE A 234 -10.74 29.79 22.49
C ILE A 234 -9.24 29.90 22.74
N GLU A 235 -8.87 30.79 23.66
CA GLU A 235 -7.52 30.88 24.20
C GLU A 235 -7.41 30.00 25.44
N ILE A 236 -6.45 29.07 25.44
CA ILE A 236 -6.15 28.18 26.57
C ILE A 236 -4.64 28.17 26.87
N ALA A 237 -4.28 27.74 28.07
CA ALA A 237 -2.89 27.50 28.44
C ALA A 237 -2.52 26.04 28.17
N VAL A 238 -1.51 25.81 27.32
CA VAL A 238 -0.95 24.49 27.02
C VAL A 238 0.56 24.57 27.22
N ALA A 239 1.14 23.66 28.00
CA ALA A 239 2.57 23.64 28.32
C ALA A 239 3.14 24.99 28.83
N GLY A 240 2.31 25.81 29.49
CA GLY A 240 2.71 27.14 30.00
C GLY A 240 2.60 28.29 28.99
N GLU A 241 2.19 28.01 27.75
CA GLU A 241 2.00 29.00 26.69
C GLU A 241 0.52 29.24 26.40
N ARG A 242 0.19 30.46 25.98
CA ARG A 242 -1.13 30.82 25.48
C ARG A 242 -1.28 30.36 24.04
N ARG A 243 -2.29 29.53 23.78
CA ARG A 243 -2.56 28.97 22.45
C ARG A 243 -4.04 29.07 22.12
N PHE A 244 -4.32 29.20 20.85
CA PHE A 244 -5.67 29.21 20.30
C PHE A 244 -6.03 27.79 19.84
N VAL A 245 -7.24 27.35 20.16
CA VAL A 245 -7.82 26.08 19.70
C VAL A 245 -9.23 26.32 19.19
N ALA A 246 -9.71 25.45 18.29
CA ALA A 246 -11.12 25.45 17.90
C ALA A 246 -12.00 25.19 19.13
N ALA A 247 -13.11 25.91 19.27
CA ALA A 247 -13.99 25.82 20.42
C ALA A 247 -14.59 24.41 20.58
N GLU A 248 -14.80 23.69 19.48
CA GLU A 248 -15.29 22.31 19.43
C GLU A 248 -14.34 21.31 20.12
N ASP A 249 -13.06 21.66 20.25
CA ASP A 249 -12.04 20.80 20.85
C ASP A 249 -11.85 21.06 22.35
N ALA A 250 -12.62 21.98 22.94
CA ALA A 250 -12.45 22.42 24.32
C ALA A 250 -12.48 21.23 25.32
N GLY A 251 -13.48 20.36 25.22
CA GLY A 251 -13.58 19.13 26.04
C GLY A 251 -12.36 18.23 25.91
N ARG A 252 -11.84 18.06 24.68
CA ARG A 252 -10.65 17.24 24.43
C ARG A 252 -9.41 17.78 25.13
N TYR A 253 -9.15 19.10 25.04
CA TYR A 253 -8.00 19.72 25.71
C TYR A 253 -8.13 19.70 27.25
N ARG A 254 -9.34 19.94 27.76
CA ARG A 254 -9.61 19.82 29.21
C ARG A 254 -9.36 18.38 29.70
N ASP A 255 -9.91 17.38 29.02
CA ASP A 255 -9.88 16.01 29.51
C ASP A 255 -8.51 15.36 29.30
N ALA A 256 -7.77 15.72 28.25
CA ALA A 256 -6.41 15.21 28.01
C ALA A 256 -5.35 15.90 28.88
N LEU A 257 -5.38 17.24 28.94
CA LEU A 257 -4.29 18.08 29.47
C LEU A 257 -4.66 18.83 30.76
N GLY A 258 -5.93 18.87 31.15
CA GLY A 258 -6.39 19.64 32.32
C GLY A 258 -6.51 21.13 32.07
N CYS A 259 -6.64 21.57 30.80
CA CYS A 259 -6.74 22.98 30.46
C CYS A 259 -8.00 23.62 31.05
N ALA A 260 -7.86 24.83 31.60
CA ALA A 260 -8.98 25.65 32.03
C ALA A 260 -9.70 26.23 30.81
N LEU A 261 -11.01 26.01 30.72
CA LEU A 261 -11.84 26.47 29.61
C LEU A 261 -12.51 27.82 29.93
N PRO A 262 -12.67 28.72 28.95
CA PRO A 262 -13.43 29.95 29.14
C PRO A 262 -14.92 29.67 29.34
N LEU A 263 -15.61 30.59 30.02
CA LEU A 263 -17.04 30.50 30.28
C LEU A 263 -17.86 30.82 29.01
N GLY A 264 -19.04 30.23 28.90
CA GLY A 264 -20.01 30.56 27.84
C GLY A 264 -19.87 29.74 26.55
N LEU A 265 -19.12 28.63 26.60
CA LEU A 265 -19.11 27.62 25.55
C LEU A 265 -20.39 26.77 25.58
N PRO A 266 -20.90 26.32 24.41
CA PRO A 266 -21.98 25.35 24.34
C PRO A 266 -21.63 24.05 25.09
N GLN A 267 -22.63 23.44 25.73
CA GLN A 267 -22.45 22.20 26.48
C GLN A 267 -21.82 21.09 25.61
N ALA A 268 -22.27 20.96 24.35
CA ALA A 268 -21.75 20.00 23.38
C ALA A 268 -20.23 20.06 23.16
N PHE A 269 -19.59 21.21 23.37
CA PHE A 269 -18.13 21.39 23.22
C PHE A 269 -17.36 21.09 24.52
N THR A 270 -18.09 20.92 25.62
CA THR A 270 -17.55 20.68 26.96
C THR A 270 -17.98 19.33 27.54
N ASP A 271 -18.77 18.55 26.80
CA ASP A 271 -19.10 17.18 27.19
C ASP A 271 -17.81 16.34 27.28
N PRO A 272 -17.75 15.33 28.16
CA PRO A 272 -16.59 14.45 28.26
C PRO A 272 -16.26 13.76 26.94
N VAL A 273 -14.97 13.71 26.59
CA VAL A 273 -14.49 13.06 25.36
C VAL A 273 -13.88 11.70 25.70
N ASP A 274 -14.23 10.68 24.92
CA ASP A 274 -13.63 9.35 25.03
C ASP A 274 -12.18 9.36 24.55
N ALA A 275 -11.29 8.73 25.31
CA ALA A 275 -9.86 8.59 24.99
C ALA A 275 -9.20 9.91 24.48
N PRO A 276 -9.31 11.04 25.21
CA PRO A 276 -8.96 12.36 24.70
C PRO A 276 -7.46 12.51 24.38
N MET A 277 -6.61 11.80 25.13
CA MET A 277 -5.17 11.73 24.86
C MET A 277 -4.87 11.03 23.53
N LEU A 278 -5.57 9.91 23.26
CA LEU A 278 -5.42 9.17 22.02
C LEU A 278 -5.78 10.04 20.82
N GLU A 279 -6.85 10.82 20.92
CA GLU A 279 -7.28 11.72 19.86
C GLU A 279 -6.31 12.88 19.60
N LEU A 280 -5.74 13.49 20.65
CA LEU A 280 -4.71 14.53 20.48
C LEU A 280 -3.45 13.98 19.82
N VAL A 281 -2.93 12.84 20.29
CA VAL A 281 -1.75 12.21 19.71
C VAL A 281 -2.02 11.78 18.27
N ALA A 282 -3.21 11.25 17.98
CA ALA A 282 -3.57 10.88 16.62
C ALA A 282 -3.72 12.10 15.69
N ARG A 283 -4.21 13.23 16.20
CA ARG A 283 -4.23 14.48 15.44
C ARG A 283 -2.81 14.94 15.15
N TYR A 284 -1.94 14.91 16.15
CA TYR A 284 -0.53 15.28 15.99
C TYR A 284 0.15 14.42 14.91
N ALA A 285 -0.09 13.11 14.91
CA ALA A 285 0.47 12.18 13.92
C ALA A 285 0.04 12.49 12.47
N ARG A 286 -1.21 12.92 12.26
CA ARG A 286 -1.70 13.30 10.92
C ARG A 286 -1.13 14.59 10.40
N THR A 287 -0.52 15.40 11.26
CA THR A 287 -0.05 16.74 10.90
C THR A 287 1.47 16.84 10.95
N HIS A 288 2.13 15.96 11.71
CA HIS A 288 3.58 15.89 11.85
C HIS A 288 4.08 14.52 11.43
N ALA A 289 4.97 14.46 10.45
CA ALA A 289 5.51 13.24 9.88
C ALA A 289 6.89 13.48 9.27
N PRO A 290 7.93 12.72 9.69
CA PRO A 290 7.99 11.79 10.83
C PRO A 290 8.21 12.53 12.16
N PHE A 291 7.91 11.93 13.32
CA PHE A 291 8.15 12.54 14.66
C PHE A 291 8.55 11.52 15.73
N VAL A 292 9.06 11.98 16.88
CA VAL A 292 9.38 11.13 18.04
C VAL A 292 8.52 11.47 19.26
N VAL A 293 8.50 10.58 20.25
CA VAL A 293 7.73 10.73 21.51
C VAL A 293 8.03 12.06 22.22
N ARG A 294 9.30 12.50 22.20
CA ARG A 294 9.72 13.74 22.87
C ARG A 294 9.10 14.99 22.24
N ASP A 295 8.78 14.95 20.94
CA ASP A 295 8.23 16.09 20.21
C ASP A 295 6.80 16.37 20.71
N VAL A 296 5.98 15.32 20.81
CA VAL A 296 4.61 15.37 21.36
C VAL A 296 4.63 15.72 22.85
N SER A 297 5.53 15.10 23.62
CA SER A 297 5.68 15.34 25.06
C SER A 297 6.01 16.80 25.34
N SER A 298 6.93 17.38 24.56
CA SER A 298 7.32 18.80 24.68
C SER A 298 6.20 19.72 24.20
N ARG A 299 5.51 19.38 23.09
CA ARG A 299 4.39 20.19 22.58
C ARG A 299 3.29 20.37 23.62
N TYR A 300 2.88 19.29 24.28
CA TYR A 300 1.75 19.30 25.20
C TYR A 300 2.13 19.43 26.69
N GLY A 301 3.42 19.38 27.03
CA GLY A 301 3.88 19.46 28.41
C GLY A 301 3.47 18.24 29.25
N ILE A 302 3.43 17.07 28.63
CA ILE A 302 3.01 15.80 29.27
C ILE A 302 4.16 14.80 29.29
N SER A 303 4.12 13.82 30.21
CA SER A 303 5.13 12.76 30.30
C SER A 303 5.18 11.91 29.03
N GLY A 304 6.40 11.54 28.60
CA GLY A 304 6.62 10.62 27.47
C GLY A 304 5.88 9.29 27.61
N ASP A 305 5.72 8.76 28.83
CA ASP A 305 4.99 7.49 29.07
C ASP A 305 3.53 7.56 28.62
N ARG A 306 2.83 8.66 28.89
CA ARG A 306 1.44 8.87 28.46
C ARG A 306 1.33 8.92 26.93
N VAL A 307 2.31 9.54 26.28
CA VAL A 307 2.40 9.59 24.81
C VAL A 307 2.68 8.20 24.25
N ALA A 308 3.63 7.47 24.83
CA ALA A 308 3.99 6.12 24.41
C ALA A 308 2.80 5.14 24.51
N VAL A 309 2.01 5.22 25.58
CA VAL A 309 0.77 4.42 25.72
C VAL A 309 -0.24 4.75 24.62
N ALA A 310 -0.43 6.03 24.31
CA ALA A 310 -1.34 6.44 23.22
C ALA A 310 -0.83 5.96 21.85
N LEU A 311 0.47 6.10 21.56
CA LEU A 311 1.06 5.63 20.31
C LEU A 311 0.97 4.11 20.18
N ALA A 312 1.21 3.34 21.25
CA ALA A 312 1.05 1.89 21.23
C ALA A 312 -0.40 1.46 20.93
N GLN A 313 -1.39 2.20 21.44
CA GLN A 313 -2.80 1.97 21.09
C GLN A 313 -3.11 2.32 19.62
N LEU A 314 -2.52 3.39 19.09
CA LEU A 314 -2.67 3.76 17.67
C LEU A 314 -1.98 2.75 16.75
N GLU A 315 -0.82 2.24 17.13
CA GLU A 315 -0.08 1.19 16.41
C GLU A 315 -0.89 -0.11 16.38
N ALA A 316 -1.43 -0.54 17.53
CA ALA A 316 -2.31 -1.69 17.61
C ALA A 316 -3.61 -1.54 16.79
N ALA A 317 -4.05 -0.30 16.57
CA ALA A 317 -5.17 0.03 15.69
C ALA A 317 -4.76 0.27 14.23
N HIS A 318 -3.49 0.07 13.87
CA HIS A 318 -2.92 0.33 12.54
C HIS A 318 -3.15 1.75 12.01
N ARG A 319 -3.11 2.74 12.91
CA ARG A 319 -3.26 4.17 12.57
C ARG A 319 -1.93 4.90 12.47
N VAL A 320 -0.90 4.38 13.13
CA VAL A 320 0.47 4.89 13.03
C VAL A 320 1.42 3.72 12.83
N VAL A 321 2.54 3.99 12.19
CA VAL A 321 3.65 3.06 11.98
C VAL A 321 4.89 3.56 12.70
N ARG A 322 5.73 2.61 13.11
CA ARG A 322 7.00 2.88 13.78
C ARG A 322 8.16 2.44 12.89
N GLY A 323 9.03 3.37 12.53
CA GLY A 323 10.11 3.11 11.57
C GLY A 323 11.25 4.12 11.66
N GLU A 324 12.19 4.04 10.74
CA GLU A 324 13.30 4.99 10.61
C GLU A 324 13.10 5.79 9.32
N PHE A 325 12.42 6.94 9.43
CA PHE A 325 11.91 7.64 8.24
C PHE A 325 12.78 8.83 7.85
N ARG A 326 13.27 9.62 8.82
CA ARG A 326 14.12 10.79 8.51
C ARG A 326 15.51 10.36 8.05
N PRO A 327 16.00 10.89 6.91
CA PRO A 327 17.41 10.77 6.53
C PRO A 327 18.30 11.30 7.66
N PHE A 328 19.30 10.52 8.07
CA PHE A 328 20.20 10.83 9.20
C PHE A 328 19.57 10.84 10.60
N GLY A 329 18.33 10.36 10.76
CA GLY A 329 17.76 10.06 12.07
C GLY A 329 18.62 9.05 12.84
N THR A 330 18.54 9.06 14.17
CA THR A 330 19.25 8.09 15.04
C THR A 330 18.31 7.29 15.94
N GLU A 331 17.03 7.64 15.95
CA GLU A 331 16.00 7.02 16.75
C GLU A 331 14.87 6.51 15.83
N ARG A 332 14.07 5.57 16.33
CA ARG A 332 12.83 5.16 15.66
C ARG A 332 11.75 6.21 15.88
N GLU A 333 11.11 6.56 14.78
CA GLU A 333 10.11 7.60 14.64
C GLU A 333 8.73 6.99 14.43
N TRP A 334 7.72 7.84 14.56
CA TRP A 334 6.32 7.54 14.33
C TRP A 334 5.83 8.36 13.14
N CYS A 335 4.94 7.77 12.36
CA CYS A 335 4.25 8.43 11.25
C CYS A 335 2.81 7.91 11.19
N ASP A 336 1.85 8.75 10.82
CA ASP A 336 0.51 8.27 10.48
C ASP A 336 0.56 7.44 9.19
N VAL A 337 -0.29 6.42 9.06
CA VAL A 337 -0.27 5.50 7.92
C VAL A 337 -0.71 6.14 6.59
N GLU A 338 -1.52 7.20 6.67
CA GLU A 338 -2.07 7.92 5.51
C GLU A 338 -1.12 9.03 5.00
N VAL A 339 0.02 9.22 5.67
CA VAL A 339 1.07 10.17 5.28
C VAL A 339 2.18 9.44 4.50
#